data_AF-A0A831LQG4-F1
#
_entry.id   AF-A0A831LQG4-F1
#
_cell.length_a   1.000
_cell.length_b   1.000
_cell.length_c   1.000
_cell.angle_alpha   90.00
_cell.angle_beta   90.00
_cell.angle_gamma   90.00
#
_symmetry.space_group_name_H-M   'P 1'
#
loop_
_entity.id
_entity.type
_entity.pdbx_description
1 polymer ?
#
loop_
_entity_poly.entity_id
_entity_poly.type
_entity_poly.pdbx_seq_one_letter_code
_entity_poly.pdbx_strand_id
1 'polypeptide(L)'
;MMKNKGIIIFLLILAVVIVAVIVGDYVSDRPNRSKPNPFAYDVNEFKNVNPELIHYRETKNFRVGFDEPAAIAVYDDKIYVAGDNSVKIIDLSGALLNDLSLPGKPQTVEVFNQTIYIAIDNQIMVYDKEGNLQNEWESLGENSLITAIAATEND
;
A
#
# COMPACT_ATOMS: atom_id res chain seq x y z
N MET A 1 52.45 -9.95 63.26
CA MET A 1 51.23 -9.85 62.43
C MET A 1 51.15 -8.42 61.89
N MET A 2 51.90 -8.15 60.81
CA MET A 2 51.99 -6.79 60.25
C MET A 2 50.71 -6.48 59.51
N LYS A 3 50.00 -5.46 59.99
CA LYS A 3 48.71 -5.03 59.44
C LYS A 3 48.99 -4.51 58.03
N ASN A 4 48.48 -5.19 56.99
CA ASN A 4 48.56 -4.81 55.58
C ASN A 4 47.74 -3.53 55.27
N LYS A 5 47.81 -2.53 56.16
CA LYS A 5 47.05 -1.28 56.10
C LYS A 5 47.25 -0.59 54.76
N GLY A 6 48.48 -0.62 54.22
CA GLY A 6 48.78 -0.05 52.91
C GLY A 6 48.00 -0.70 51.76
N ILE A 7 47.95 -2.03 51.73
CA ILE A 7 47.20 -2.78 50.69
C ILE A 7 45.68 -2.55 50.85
N ILE A 8 45.18 -2.54 52.08
CA ILE A 8 43.75 -2.30 52.34
C ILE A 8 43.34 -0.88 51.93
N ILE A 9 44.17 0.13 52.25
CA ILE A 9 43.92 1.52 51.85
C ILE A 9 43.93 1.64 50.32
N PHE A 10 44.89 1.01 49.64
CA PHE A 10 44.96 1.00 48.18
C PHE A 10 43.71 0.37 47.54
N LEU A 11 43.25 -0.78 48.03
CA LEU A 11 42.05 -1.45 47.52
C LEU A 11 40.78 -0.62 47.75
N LEU A 12 40.68 0.07 48.89
CA LEU A 12 39.55 0.97 49.15
C LEU A 12 39.53 2.15 48.19
N ILE A 13 40.69 2.77 47.92
CA ILE A 13 40.79 3.87 46.96
C ILE A 13 40.42 3.38 45.55
N LEU A 14 40.93 2.21 45.15
CA LEU A 14 40.62 1.62 43.84
C LEU A 14 39.12 1.34 43.70
N ALA A 15 38.49 0.78 44.74
CA ALA A 15 37.04 0.55 44.75
C ALA A 15 36.24 1.85 44.62
N VAL A 16 36.65 2.91 45.33
CA VAL A 16 36.01 4.23 45.22
C VAL A 16 36.15 4.81 43.82
N VAL A 17 37.33 4.69 43.20
CA VAL A 17 37.56 5.17 41.82
C VAL A 17 36.69 4.40 40.83
N ILE A 18 36.58 3.08 40.95
CA ILE A 18 35.71 2.26 40.10
C ILE A 18 34.25 2.69 40.24
N VAL A 19 33.77 2.85 41.48
CA VAL A 19 32.39 3.30 41.75
C VAL A 19 32.15 4.69 41.18
N ALA A 20 33.11 5.61 41.32
CA ALA A 20 33.01 6.97 40.77
C ALA A 20 32.94 6.98 39.24
N VAL A 21 33.71 6.10 38.57
CA VAL A 21 33.65 5.95 37.10
C VAL A 21 32.30 5.38 36.66
N ILE A 22 31.78 4.37 37.36
CA ILE A 22 30.48 3.77 37.04
C ILE A 22 29.33 4.78 37.23
N VAL A 23 29.33 5.52 38.34
CA VAL A 23 28.31 6.55 38.59
C VAL A 23 28.44 7.69 37.59
N GLY A 24 29.67 8.12 37.26
CA GLY A 24 29.93 9.12 36.24
C GLY A 24 29.40 8.70 34.87
N ASP A 25 29.60 7.44 34.47
CA ASP A 25 29.08 6.91 33.19
C ASP A 25 27.56 6.72 33.21
N TYR A 26 26.98 6.36 34.37
CA TYR A 26 25.53 6.23 34.53
C TYR A 26 24.80 7.58 34.46
N VAL A 27 25.41 8.65 35.00
CA VAL A 27 24.84 10.01 35.02
C VAL A 27 25.21 10.82 33.77
N SER A 28 26.22 10.41 32.99
CA SER A 28 26.67 11.15 31.81
C SER A 28 25.72 10.98 30.61
N ASP A 29 25.22 12.11 30.10
CA ASP A 29 24.45 12.21 28.84
C ASP A 29 25.34 12.04 27.59
N ARG A 30 26.09 10.93 27.50
CA ARG A 30 26.92 10.62 26.32
C ARG A 30 26.05 10.39 25.08
N PRO A 31 26.54 10.75 23.88
CA PRO A 31 25.77 10.67 22.64
C PRO A 31 25.63 9.20 22.18
N ASN A 32 24.61 8.54 22.74
CA ASN A 32 23.93 7.32 22.27
C ASN A 32 22.77 6.89 23.20
N ARG A 33 22.46 7.70 24.23
CA ARG A 33 21.33 7.52 25.16
C ARG A 33 20.32 8.66 25.08
N SER A 34 20.19 9.28 23.91
CA SER A 34 19.14 10.27 23.61
C SER A 34 17.78 9.66 23.98
N LYS A 35 16.88 10.46 24.58
CA LYS A 35 15.48 10.05 24.74
C LYS A 35 14.96 9.52 23.38
N PRO A 36 14.14 8.46 23.36
CA PRO A 36 13.58 7.93 22.12
C PRO A 36 13.06 9.08 21.26
N ASN A 37 13.35 9.05 19.97
CA ASN A 37 12.94 10.13 19.06
C ASN A 37 11.43 10.34 19.21
N PRO A 38 10.96 11.49 19.74
CA PRO A 38 9.53 11.72 19.96
C PRO A 38 8.76 11.87 18.64
N PHE A 39 9.46 11.98 17.51
CA PHE A 39 8.92 11.97 16.16
C PHE A 39 9.13 10.64 15.44
N ALA A 40 9.55 9.58 16.15
CA ALA A 40 9.61 8.26 15.55
C ALA A 40 8.20 7.84 15.10
N TYR A 41 8.07 7.51 13.82
CA TYR A 41 6.85 6.94 13.28
C TYR A 41 6.71 5.50 13.78
N ASP A 42 6.08 5.34 14.95
CA ASP A 42 5.79 4.04 15.55
C ASP A 42 4.32 3.68 15.31
N VAL A 43 4.10 2.73 14.41
CA VAL A 43 2.78 2.15 14.11
C VAL A 43 2.62 0.73 14.66
N ASN A 44 3.48 0.31 15.59
CA ASN A 44 3.43 -1.04 16.13
C ASN A 44 2.08 -1.35 16.81
N GLU A 45 1.41 -0.36 17.39
CA GLU A 45 0.08 -0.53 17.98
C GLU A 45 -0.99 -0.93 16.95
N PHE A 46 -0.85 -0.52 15.68
CA PHE A 46 -1.79 -0.85 14.60
C PHE A 46 -1.51 -2.19 13.94
N LYS A 47 -0.41 -2.88 14.28
CA LYS A 47 -0.09 -4.20 13.72
C LYS A 47 -1.00 -5.30 14.27
N ASN A 48 -1.53 -5.12 15.48
CA ASN A 48 -2.42 -6.09 16.12
C ASN A 48 -3.87 -5.80 15.73
N VAL A 49 -4.41 -6.56 14.79
CA VAL A 49 -5.83 -6.51 14.40
C VAL A 49 -6.58 -7.60 15.16
N ASN A 50 -7.73 -7.26 15.76
CA ASN A 50 -8.61 -8.27 16.36
C ASN A 50 -9.00 -9.29 15.26
N PRO A 51 -8.70 -10.59 15.42
CA PRO A 51 -9.02 -11.60 14.41
C PRO A 51 -10.49 -11.66 14.03
N GLU A 52 -11.41 -11.29 14.93
CA GLU A 52 -12.85 -11.25 14.66
C GLU A 52 -13.23 -10.20 13.60
N LEU A 53 -12.37 -9.20 13.36
CA LEU A 53 -12.55 -8.19 12.31
C LEU A 53 -12.04 -8.65 10.93
N ILE A 54 -11.35 -9.80 10.85
CA ILE A 54 -10.83 -10.34 9.59
C ILE A 54 -11.89 -11.26 8.98
N HIS A 55 -12.76 -10.69 8.14
CA HIS A 55 -13.88 -11.42 7.52
C HIS A 55 -13.49 -12.23 6.28
N TYR A 56 -12.35 -11.93 5.67
CA TYR A 56 -11.96 -12.50 4.38
C TYR A 56 -10.59 -13.17 4.48
N ARG A 57 -10.43 -14.24 3.72
CA ARG A 57 -9.14 -14.91 3.52
C ARG A 57 -8.80 -14.82 2.05
N GLU A 58 -7.61 -14.34 1.73
CA GLU A 58 -7.08 -14.36 0.37
C GLU A 58 -7.02 -15.82 -0.12
N THR A 59 -7.65 -16.08 -1.25
CA THR A 59 -7.69 -17.43 -1.86
C THR A 59 -6.79 -17.52 -3.09
N LYS A 60 -6.64 -16.41 -3.81
CA LYS A 60 -5.81 -16.28 -5.01
C LYS A 60 -5.24 -14.87 -5.10
N ASN A 61 -4.08 -14.79 -5.73
CA ASN A 61 -3.40 -13.54 -6.07
C ASN A 61 -3.12 -13.53 -7.57
N PHE A 62 -3.61 -12.51 -8.29
CA PHE A 62 -3.39 -12.39 -9.73
C PHE A 62 -2.35 -11.31 -10.01
N ARG A 63 -1.29 -11.68 -10.73
CA ARG A 63 -0.30 -10.73 -11.24
C ARG A 63 -0.81 -10.13 -12.54
N VAL A 64 -1.49 -9.00 -12.43
CA VAL A 64 -2.09 -8.28 -13.57
C VAL A 64 -1.04 -7.56 -14.44
N GLY A 65 0.16 -7.31 -13.89
CA GLY A 65 1.29 -6.77 -14.64
C GLY A 65 1.05 -5.35 -15.16
N PHE A 66 0.42 -4.51 -14.35
CA PHE A 66 0.35 -3.06 -14.52
C PHE A 66 1.33 -2.40 -13.57
N ASP A 67 1.96 -1.31 -14.00
CA ASP A 67 2.76 -0.45 -13.13
C ASP A 67 1.83 0.43 -12.27
N GLU A 68 0.79 0.99 -12.89
CA GLU A 68 -0.26 1.80 -12.26
C GLU A 68 -1.66 1.17 -12.51
N PRO A 69 -2.06 0.15 -11.73
CA PRO A 69 -3.43 -0.37 -11.78
C PRO A 69 -4.41 0.69 -11.27
N ALA A 70 -5.48 0.92 -12.03
CA ALA A 70 -6.44 2.00 -11.77
C ALA A 70 -7.83 1.51 -11.40
N ALA A 71 -8.32 0.43 -12.03
CA ALA A 71 -9.69 -0.02 -11.83
C ALA A 71 -9.91 -1.52 -12.08
N ILE A 72 -11.02 -2.03 -11.54
CA ILE A 72 -11.45 -3.42 -11.69
C ILE A 72 -12.97 -3.50 -11.80
N ALA A 73 -13.46 -4.36 -12.69
CA ALA A 73 -14.86 -4.75 -12.80
C ALA A 73 -14.98 -6.27 -13.00
N VAL A 74 -16.11 -6.85 -12.62
CA VAL A 74 -16.40 -8.27 -12.81
C VAL A 74 -17.75 -8.41 -13.50
N TYR A 75 -17.76 -9.09 -14.65
CA TYR A 75 -18.97 -9.32 -15.43
C TYR A 75 -18.84 -10.65 -16.18
N ASP A 76 -19.89 -11.48 -16.13
CA ASP A 76 -19.99 -12.76 -16.87
C ASP A 76 -18.73 -13.65 -16.71
N ASP A 77 -18.38 -13.93 -15.45
CA ASP A 77 -17.21 -14.73 -15.01
C ASP A 77 -15.85 -14.26 -15.55
N LYS A 78 -15.76 -12.99 -15.98
CA LYS A 78 -14.52 -12.34 -16.40
C LYS A 78 -14.22 -11.17 -15.48
N ILE A 79 -12.93 -10.95 -15.27
CA ILE A 79 -12.40 -9.83 -14.50
C ILE A 79 -11.74 -8.89 -15.49
N TYR A 80 -12.20 -7.64 -15.49
CA TYR A 80 -11.66 -6.55 -16.30
C TYR A 80 -10.78 -5.72 -15.39
N VAL A 81 -9.49 -5.64 -15.68
CA VAL A 81 -8.54 -4.85 -14.90
C VAL A 81 -7.97 -3.78 -15.80
N ALA A 82 -8.16 -2.53 -15.41
CA ALA A 82 -7.66 -1.37 -16.15
C ALA A 82 -6.47 -0.76 -15.43
N GLY A 83 -5.45 -0.36 -16.19
CA GLY A 83 -4.24 0.26 -15.66
C GLY A 83 -3.32 0.70 -16.80
N ASP A 84 -2.35 1.54 -16.47
CA ASP A 84 -1.45 2.14 -17.47
C ASP A 84 -2.23 2.72 -18.65
N ASN A 85 -2.15 2.14 -19.85
CA ASN A 85 -2.98 2.50 -21.00
C ASN A 85 -3.69 1.26 -21.58
N SER A 86 -4.14 0.32 -20.74
CA SER A 86 -4.85 -0.87 -21.23
C SER A 86 -5.92 -1.41 -20.28
N VAL A 87 -6.80 -2.26 -20.83
CA VAL A 87 -7.70 -3.12 -20.05
C VAL A 87 -7.36 -4.58 -20.35
N LYS A 88 -6.94 -5.30 -19.33
CA LYS A 88 -6.74 -6.76 -19.39
C LYS A 88 -8.02 -7.45 -18.94
N ILE A 89 -8.51 -8.36 -19.79
CA ILE A 89 -9.63 -9.23 -19.49
C ILE A 89 -9.04 -10.58 -19.11
N ILE A 90 -9.28 -11.01 -17.87
CA ILE A 90 -8.81 -12.29 -17.34
C ILE A 90 -9.98 -13.14 -16.88
N ASP A 91 -9.83 -14.46 -16.89
CA ASP A 91 -10.81 -15.37 -16.27
C ASP A 91 -10.64 -15.47 -14.74
N LEU A 92 -11.54 -16.20 -14.06
CA LEU A 92 -11.43 -16.47 -12.61
C LEU A 92 -10.25 -17.39 -12.21
N SER A 93 -9.53 -17.93 -13.19
CA SER A 93 -8.25 -18.64 -12.97
C SER A 93 -7.05 -17.70 -13.01
N GLY A 94 -7.22 -16.49 -13.55
CA GLY A 94 -6.17 -15.48 -13.77
C GLY A 94 -5.53 -15.57 -15.16
N ALA A 95 -6.08 -16.39 -16.07
CA ALA A 95 -5.58 -16.49 -17.44
C ALA A 95 -6.00 -15.26 -18.24
N LEU A 96 -5.07 -14.67 -18.97
CA LEU A 96 -5.34 -13.55 -19.87
C LEU A 96 -6.17 -14.02 -21.07
N LEU A 97 -7.35 -13.44 -21.22
CA LEU A 97 -8.26 -13.68 -22.34
C LEU A 97 -8.08 -12.64 -23.43
N ASN A 98 -7.89 -11.38 -23.05
CA ASN A 98 -7.70 -10.26 -23.98
C ASN A 98 -6.91 -9.11 -23.31
N ASP A 99 -6.28 -8.26 -24.13
CA ASP A 99 -5.59 -7.04 -23.69
C ASP A 99 -5.93 -5.91 -24.66
N LEU A 100 -6.70 -4.94 -24.17
CA LEU A 100 -7.24 -3.83 -24.94
C LEU A 100 -6.39 -2.59 -24.74
N SER A 101 -5.68 -2.15 -25.78
CA SER A 101 -4.94 -0.89 -25.74
C SER A 101 -5.90 0.31 -25.75
N LEU A 102 -5.66 1.24 -24.83
CA LEU A 102 -6.42 2.48 -24.71
C LEU A 102 -5.62 3.68 -25.24
N PRO A 103 -6.30 4.74 -25.70
CA PRO A 103 -5.63 5.95 -26.15
C PRO A 103 -5.02 6.78 -25.00
N GLY A 104 -5.38 6.49 -23.75
CA GLY A 104 -4.91 7.20 -22.57
C GLY A 104 -5.04 6.36 -21.29
N LYS A 105 -4.73 6.98 -20.17
CA LYS A 105 -4.78 6.31 -18.85
C LYS A 105 -6.22 6.17 -18.37
N PRO A 106 -6.72 4.96 -18.07
CA PRO A 106 -8.07 4.78 -17.56
C PRO A 106 -8.14 5.21 -16.09
N GLN A 107 -9.22 5.88 -15.71
CA GLN A 107 -9.52 6.18 -14.30
C GLN A 107 -10.47 5.14 -13.69
N THR A 108 -11.41 4.62 -14.47
CA THR A 108 -12.39 3.65 -14.02
C THR A 108 -12.89 2.79 -15.18
N VAL A 109 -13.38 1.59 -14.88
CA VAL A 109 -13.98 0.67 -15.85
C VAL A 109 -15.25 0.08 -15.26
N GLU A 110 -16.30 -0.02 -16.08
CA GLU A 110 -17.56 -0.70 -15.75
C GLU A 110 -18.00 -1.53 -16.96
N VAL A 111 -18.65 -2.67 -16.72
CA VAL A 111 -19.08 -3.57 -17.81
C VAL A 111 -20.53 -3.96 -17.59
N PHE A 112 -21.37 -3.65 -18.58
CA PHE A 112 -22.79 -3.94 -18.51
C PHE A 112 -23.33 -4.35 -19.89
N ASN A 113 -24.10 -5.45 -19.95
CA ASN A 113 -24.68 -5.97 -21.18
C ASN A 113 -23.68 -6.10 -22.34
N GLN A 114 -22.49 -6.63 -22.06
CA GLN A 114 -21.37 -6.78 -23.02
C GLN A 114 -20.78 -5.46 -23.54
N THR A 115 -21.15 -4.33 -22.95
CA THR A 115 -20.57 -3.01 -23.23
C THR A 115 -19.57 -2.66 -22.15
N ILE A 116 -18.39 -2.19 -22.55
CA ILE A 116 -17.32 -1.76 -21.64
C ILE A 116 -17.31 -0.23 -21.63
N TYR A 117 -17.50 0.36 -20.46
CA TYR A 117 -17.43 1.80 -20.22
C TYR A 117 -16.11 2.11 -19.53
N ILE A 118 -15.34 3.03 -20.10
CA ILE A 118 -14.03 3.40 -19.57
C ILE A 118 -13.98 4.92 -19.45
N ALA A 119 -13.67 5.42 -18.27
CA ALA A 119 -13.29 6.83 -18.16
C ALA A 119 -11.84 6.99 -18.59
N ILE A 120 -11.61 7.91 -19.52
CA ILE A 120 -10.28 8.40 -19.91
C ILE A 120 -10.34 9.92 -19.86
N ASP A 121 -9.45 10.50 -19.06
CA ASP A 121 -9.40 11.92 -18.73
C ASP A 121 -10.73 12.44 -18.16
N ASN A 122 -11.46 13.23 -18.93
CA ASN A 122 -12.75 13.82 -18.56
C ASN A 122 -13.91 13.33 -19.45
N GLN A 123 -13.71 12.18 -20.11
CA GLN A 123 -14.65 11.58 -21.05
C GLN A 123 -14.89 10.10 -20.75
N ILE A 124 -16.01 9.59 -21.25
CA ILE A 124 -16.36 8.17 -21.20
C ILE A 124 -16.25 7.62 -22.62
N MET A 125 -15.40 6.62 -22.79
CA MET A 125 -15.26 5.84 -24.00
C MET A 125 -16.01 4.53 -23.84
N VAL A 126 -16.74 4.14 -24.87
CA VAL A 126 -17.62 2.97 -24.88
C VAL A 126 -17.09 1.99 -25.90
N TYR A 127 -16.75 0.79 -25.45
CA TYR A 127 -16.25 -0.30 -26.30
C TYR A 127 -17.22 -1.48 -26.29
N ASP A 128 -17.20 -2.27 -27.35
CA ASP A 128 -17.80 -3.60 -27.33
C ASP A 128 -16.89 -4.63 -26.62
N LYS A 129 -17.36 -5.87 -26.48
CA LYS A 129 -16.60 -6.96 -25.85
C LYS A 129 -15.37 -7.40 -26.64
N GLU A 130 -15.34 -7.15 -27.94
CA GLU A 130 -14.19 -7.38 -28.81
C GLU A 130 -13.12 -6.30 -28.65
N GLY A 131 -13.46 -5.16 -28.02
CA GLY A 131 -12.58 -4.03 -27.79
C GLY A 131 -12.62 -2.97 -28.88
N ASN A 132 -13.63 -2.99 -29.75
CA ASN A 132 -13.82 -1.92 -30.73
C ASN A 132 -14.54 -0.75 -30.07
N LEU A 133 -14.04 0.46 -30.32
CA LEU A 133 -14.68 1.68 -29.88
C LEU A 133 -16.02 1.86 -30.60
N GLN A 134 -17.09 1.93 -29.83
CA GLN A 134 -18.46 2.11 -30.30
C GLN A 134 -18.92 3.56 -30.17
N ASN A 135 -18.49 4.26 -29.11
CA ASN A 135 -18.90 5.64 -28.86
C ASN A 135 -17.91 6.38 -27.95
N GLU A 136 -17.92 7.71 -28.01
CA GLU A 136 -17.24 8.62 -27.10
C GLU A 136 -18.24 9.66 -26.64
N TRP A 137 -18.41 9.79 -25.32
CA TRP A 137 -19.32 10.78 -24.77
C TRP A 137 -18.67 12.17 -24.75
N GLU A 138 -19.52 13.19 -24.74
CA GLU A 138 -19.05 14.57 -24.60
C GLU A 138 -18.23 14.73 -23.32
N SER A 139 -17.17 15.53 -23.42
CA SER A 139 -16.33 15.87 -22.28
C SER A 139 -17.11 16.58 -21.19
N LEU A 140 -16.86 16.19 -19.94
CA LEU A 140 -17.40 16.86 -18.76
C LEU A 140 -16.68 18.19 -18.45
N GLY A 141 -15.73 18.62 -19.30
CA GLY A 141 -14.97 19.85 -19.17
C GLY A 141 -13.60 19.68 -18.51
N GLU A 142 -12.70 20.65 -18.72
CA GLU A 142 -11.27 20.56 -18.36
C GLU A 142 -10.98 20.39 -16.86
N ASN A 143 -11.92 20.77 -15.99
CA ASN A 143 -11.76 20.70 -14.53
C ASN A 143 -12.61 19.59 -13.89
N SER A 144 -12.92 18.55 -14.65
CA SER A 144 -13.72 17.40 -14.21
C SER A 144 -12.85 16.16 -14.10
N LEU A 145 -13.09 15.35 -13.08
CA LEU A 145 -12.45 14.05 -12.88
C LEU A 145 -13.52 12.99 -12.66
N ILE A 146 -13.51 11.95 -13.49
CA ILE A 146 -14.41 10.81 -13.35
C ILE A 146 -13.73 9.78 -12.43
N THR A 147 -14.34 9.50 -11.29
CA THR A 147 -13.80 8.60 -10.28
C THR A 147 -14.46 7.22 -10.28
N ALA A 148 -15.69 7.12 -10.79
CA ALA A 148 -16.43 5.87 -10.89
C ALA A 148 -17.50 5.96 -11.99
N ILE A 149 -17.81 4.83 -12.60
CA ILE A 149 -18.96 4.63 -13.47
C ILE A 149 -19.77 3.46 -12.88
N ALA A 150 -21.09 3.55 -12.95
CA ALA A 150 -21.99 2.44 -12.69
C ALA A 150 -23.00 2.40 -13.83
N ALA A 151 -23.29 1.22 -14.35
CA ALA A 151 -24.23 1.01 -15.45
C ALA A 151 -25.29 -0.02 -15.04
N THR A 152 -26.53 0.24 -15.44
CA THR A 152 -27.71 -0.59 -15.16
C THR A 152 -28.71 -0.46 -16.29
N GLU A 153 -29.75 -1.29 -16.30
CA GLU A 153 -30.91 -1.08 -17.16
C GLU A 153 -31.58 0.28 -16.85
N ASN A 154 -32.20 0.89 -17.86
CA ASN A 154 -33.06 2.04 -17.64
C ASN A 154 -34.36 1.55 -17.00
N ASP A 155 -34.63 1.98 -15.77
CA ASP A 155 -35.93 1.83 -15.11
C ASP A 155 -37.03 2.67 -15.78
#